data_AF-A0A7C4DJ51-F1
#
_entry.id   AF-A0A7C4DJ51-F1
#
_cell.length_a   1.000
_cell.length_b   1.000
_cell.length_c   1.000
_cell.angle_alpha   90.00
_cell.angle_beta   90.00
_cell.angle_gamma   90.00
#
_symmetry.space_group_name_H-M   'P 1'
#
loop_
_entity.id
_entity.type
_entity.pdbx_description
1 polymer ?
#
loop_
_entity_poly.entity_id
_entity_poly.type
_entity_poly.pdbx_seq_one_letter_code
_entity_poly.pdbx_strand_id
1 'polypeptide(L)' 'MIAQQFNDKVIPGPALRNARQHPDKVYMISRFDDRGVKTPDQLHTITWGQSDRLTKDFVKGLMSLGFTRHDRLAVFGP' A
#
# COMPACT_ATOMS: atom_id res chain seq x y z
N MET A 1 -18.79 0.21 -10.31
CA MET A 1 -17.44 -0.40 -10.15
C MET A 1 -17.57 -1.64 -9.28
N ILE A 2 -17.32 -2.83 -9.82
CA ILE A 2 -17.36 -4.08 -9.05
C ILE A 2 -16.08 -4.13 -8.22
N ALA A 3 -16.20 -4.08 -6.89
CA ALA A 3 -15.07 -4.31 -6.01
C ALA A 3 -14.59 -5.75 -6.21
N GLN A 4 -13.45 -5.92 -6.88
CA GLN A 4 -12.87 -7.25 -7.07
C GLN A 4 -12.54 -7.84 -5.69
N GLN A 5 -13.28 -8.88 -5.32
CA GLN A 5 -13.11 -9.55 -4.05
C GLN A 5 -11.86 -10.43 -4.18
N PHE A 6 -10.73 -9.94 -3.69
CA PHE A 6 -9.50 -10.73 -3.67
C PHE A 6 -9.70 -11.93 -2.76
N ASN A 7 -9.42 -13.12 -3.27
CA ASN A 7 -9.45 -14.34 -2.46
C ASN A 7 -8.18 -14.44 -1.60
N ASP A 8 -8.24 -15.22 -0.53
CA ASP A 8 -7.11 -15.42 0.37
C ASP A 8 -5.98 -16.30 -0.20
N LYS A 9 -6.15 -16.80 -1.42
CA LYS A 9 -5.15 -17.59 -2.16
C LYS A 9 -4.21 -16.72 -3.01
N VAL A 10 -4.40 -15.40 -3.01
CA VAL A 10 -3.49 -14.44 -3.65
C VAL A 10 -3.03 -13.39 -2.63
N ILE A 11 -1.80 -12.88 -2.79
CA ILE A 11 -1.16 -11.90 -1.90
C ILE A 11 -2.10 -10.75 -1.45
N PRO A 12 -2.86 -10.08 -2.35
CA PRO A 12 -3.72 -8.96 -1.93
C PRO A 12 -4.91 -9.37 -1.06
N GLY A 13 -5.32 -10.64 -1.03
CA GLY A 13 -6.47 -11.11 -0.24
C GLY A 13 -6.28 -10.92 1.26
N PRO A 14 -5.27 -11.56 1.87
CA PRO A 14 -4.96 -11.40 3.29
C PRO A 14 -4.67 -9.94 3.67
N ALA A 15 -3.98 -9.18 2.80
CA ALA A 15 -3.71 -7.76 3.03
C ALA A 15 -5.00 -6.92 3.10
N LEU A 16 -5.91 -7.10 2.14
CA LEU A 16 -7.21 -6.42 2.14
C LEU A 16 -8.06 -6.83 3.35
N ARG A 17 -8.03 -8.11 3.74
CA ARG A 17 -8.74 -8.59 4.93
C ARG A 17 -8.25 -7.89 6.19
N ASN A 18 -6.94 -7.83 6.39
CA ASN A 18 -6.34 -7.13 7.54
C ASN A 18 -6.65 -5.64 7.53
N ALA A 19 -6.58 -4.97 6.38
CA ALA A 19 -6.94 -3.55 6.26
C ALA A 19 -8.39 -3.25 6.61
N ARG A 20 -9.32 -4.18 6.31
CA ARG A 20 -10.73 -4.03 6.68
C ARG A 20 -11.00 -4.35 8.16
N GLN A 21 -10.36 -5.39 8.69
CA GLN A 21 -10.60 -5.84 10.07
C GLN A 21 -9.87 -4.97 11.11
N HIS A 22 -8.72 -4.40 10.74
CA HIS A 22 -7.84 -3.69 11.65
C HIS A 22 -7.31 -2.38 11.05
N PRO A 23 -8.18 -1.46 10.59
CA PRO A 23 -7.77 -0.27 9.85
C PRO A 23 -6.83 0.64 10.64
N ASP A 24 -6.96 0.67 11.97
CA ASP A 24 -6.22 1.56 12.86
C ASP A 24 -4.95 0.92 13.44
N LYS A 25 -4.72 -0.39 13.20
CA LYS A 25 -3.50 -1.05 13.69
C LYS A 25 -2.30 -0.64 12.84
N VAL A 26 -1.17 -0.41 13.52
CA VAL A 26 0.12 -0.15 12.88
C VAL A 26 0.51 -1.33 11.99
N TYR A 27 0.84 -1.03 10.73
CA TYR A 27 1.33 -1.97 9.74
C TYR A 27 2.84 -1.82 9.53
N MET A 28 3.30 -0.56 9.42
CA MET A 28 4.70 -0.24 9.18
C MET A 28 5.17 0.84 10.14
N ILE A 29 6.43 0.74 10.54
CA ILE A 29 7.15 1.73 11.32
C ILE A 29 8.39 2.14 10.52
N SER A 30 8.67 3.44 10.42
CA SER A 30 9.78 3.99 9.64
C SER A 30 10.44 5.16 10.37
N ARG A 31 11.71 5.43 10.03
CA ARG A 31 12.43 6.67 10.37
C ARG A 31 12.33 7.72 9.26
N PHE A 32 11.55 7.47 8.22
CA PHE A 32 11.30 8.42 7.13
C PHE A 32 9.91 9.02 7.27
N ASP A 33 9.80 10.33 7.07
CA ASP A 33 8.52 11.03 7.04
C ASP A 33 7.71 10.72 5.75
N ASP A 34 6.53 11.31 5.63
CA ASP A 34 5.62 11.15 4.49
C ASP A 34 6.16 11.68 3.16
N ARG A 35 7.21 12.51 3.21
CA ARG A 35 7.93 13.03 2.05
C ARG A 35 9.16 12.18 1.69
N GLY A 36 9.44 11.12 2.47
CA GLY A 36 10.61 10.28 2.28
C GLY A 36 11.91 10.88 2.83
N VAL A 37 11.83 11.83 3.76
CA VAL A 37 13.00 12.43 4.42
C VAL A 37 13.32 11.65 5.69
N LYS A 38 14.58 11.23 5.87
CA LYS A 38 15.03 10.55 7.09
C LYS A 38 15.01 11.51 8.28
N THR A 39 14.28 11.15 9.31
CA THR A 39 14.20 11.83 10.62
C THR A 39 14.73 10.89 11.71
N PRO A 40 16.04 10.94 12.04
CA PRO A 40 16.69 9.96 12.92
C PRO A 40 16.03 9.80 14.29
N ASP A 41 15.50 10.89 14.85
CA ASP A 41 14.97 10.93 16.22
C ASP A 41 13.47 10.67 16.30
N GLN A 42 12.76 10.63 15.17
CA GLN A 42 11.32 10.45 15.12
C GLN A 42 10.93 9.11 14.47
N LEU A 43 9.96 8.42 15.04
CA LEU A 43 9.32 7.26 14.42
C LEU A 43 8.00 7.69 13.78
N HIS A 44 7.79 7.24 12.55
CA HIS A 44 6.56 7.41 11.81
C HIS A 44 5.88 6.06 11.65
N THR A 45 4.56 6.03 11.71
CA THR A 45 3.79 4.81 11.56
C THR A 45 2.77 4.96 10.43
N ILE A 46 2.52 3.85 9.75
CA ILE A 46 1.44 3.74 8.77
C ILE A 46 0.54 2.61 9.26
N THR A 47 -0.76 2.88 9.37
CA THR A 47 -1.76 1.87 9.71
C THR A 47 -2.11 1.00 8.51
N TRP A 48 -2.74 -0.15 8.75
CA TRP A 48 -3.25 -0.99 7.66
C TRP A 48 -4.21 -0.22 6.74
N GLY A 49 -5.11 0.60 7.29
CA GLY A 49 -6.05 1.39 6.50
C GLY A 49 -5.39 2.51 5.69
N GLN A 50 -4.29 3.10 6.17
CA GLN A 50 -3.50 4.05 5.40
C GLN A 50 -2.75 3.35 4.26
N SER A 51 -2.10 2.20 4.54
CA SER A 51 -1.38 1.41 3.55
C SER A 51 -2.27 0.94 2.38
N ASP A 52 -3.48 0.46 2.68
CA ASP A 52 -4.45 0.04 1.65
C ASP A 52 -4.91 1.22 0.77
N ARG A 53 -5.14 2.40 1.36
CA ARG A 53 -5.48 3.60 0.58
C ARG A 53 -4.34 4.03 -0.34
N LEU A 54 -3.12 4.15 0.20
CA LEU A 54 -1.94 4.52 -0.57
C LEU A 54 -1.69 3.55 -1.74
N THR A 55 -1.80 2.25 -1.48
CA THR A 55 -1.65 1.21 -2.52
C THR A 55 -2.69 1.36 -3.63
N LYS A 56 -3.96 1.60 -3.28
CA LYS A 56 -5.03 1.79 -4.28
C LYS A 56 -4.83 3.06 -5.09
N ASP A 57 -4.43 4.15 -4.46
CA ASP A 57 -4.20 5.41 -5.17
C ASP A 57 -2.99 5.31 -6.10
N PHE A 58 -1.92 4.62 -5.68
CA PHE A 58 -0.79 4.28 -6.55
C PHE A 58 -1.22 3.45 -7.76
N VAL A 59 -2.01 2.38 -7.56
CA VAL A 59 -2.51 1.54 -8.64
C VAL A 59 -3.43 2.30 -9.60
N LYS A 60 -4.30 3.19 -9.10
CA LYS A 60 -5.11 4.07 -9.98
C LYS A 60 -4.22 4.94 -10.86
N GLY A 61 -3.15 5.51 -10.29
CA GLY A 61 -2.17 6.29 -11.05
C GLY A 61 -1.51 5.43 -12.15
N LEU A 62 -1.04 4.23 -11.82
CA LEU A 62 -0.47 3.31 -12.82
C LEU A 62 -1.48 3.00 -13.94
N MET A 63 -2.73 2.68 -13.59
CA MET A 63 -3.77 2.41 -14.58
C MET A 63 -4.06 3.63 -15.47
N SER A 64 -4.04 4.85 -14.91
CA SER A 64 -4.19 6.08 -15.71
C SER A 64 -3.03 6.33 -16.67
N LEU A 65 -1.84 5.78 -16.37
CA LEU A 65 -0.67 5.80 -17.25
C LEU A 65 -0.69 4.64 -18.28
N GLY A 66 -1.75 3.84 -18.31
CA GLY A 66 -1.90 2.74 -19.26
C GLY A 66 -1.36 1.38 -18.79
N PHE A 67 -0.96 1.23 -17.52
CA PHE A 67 -0.60 -0.09 -17.00
C PHE A 67 -1.79 -1.04 -17.00
N THR A 68 -1.52 -2.26 -17.41
CA THR A 68 -2.47 -3.36 -17.49
C THR A 68 -1.94 -4.59 -16.76
N ARG A 69 -2.77 -5.63 -16.69
CA ARG A 69 -2.42 -6.89 -16.04
C ARG A 69 -1.21 -7.52 -16.74
N HIS A 70 -0.25 -7.98 -15.95
CA HIS A 70 1.02 -8.60 -16.40
C HIS A 70 2.11 -7.63 -16.89
N ASP A 71 1.85 -6.32 -16.91
CA ASP A 71 2.91 -5.34 -17.09
C ASP A 71 3.92 -5.39 -15.95
N ARG A 72 5.16 -5.02 -16.27
CA ARG A 72 6.29 -5.04 -15.34
C ARG A 72 6.61 -3.63 -14.88
N LEU A 73 6.72 -3.44 -13.58
CA LEU A 73 7.18 -2.20 -12.96
C LEU A 73 8.56 -2.44 -12.36
N ALA A 74 9.55 -1.63 -12.75
CA ALA A 74 10.82 -1.56 -12.05
C ALA A 74 10.70 -0.56 -10.89
N VAL A 75 11.11 -0.97 -9.69
CA VAL A 75 11.13 -0.11 -8.50
C VAL A 75 12.59 0.09 -8.10
N PHE A 76 13.03 1.34 -8.04
CA PHE A 76 14.35 1.72 -7.57
C PHE A 76 14.21 2.36 -6.20
N GLY A 77 14.89 1.81 -5.21
CA GLY A 77 14.90 2.30 -3.84
C GLY A 77 16.33 2.40 -3.29
N PRO A 78 16.54 3.23 -2.26
CA PRO A 78 17.80 3.31 -1.52
C PRO A 78 18.12 2.04 -0.72
#